data_AF-A0A1B6EMW9-F1
#
_entry.id   AF-A0A1B6EMW9-F1
#
_cell.length_a   1.000
_cell.length_b   1.000
_cell.length_c   1.000
_cell.angle_alpha   90.00
_cell.angle_beta   90.00
_cell.angle_gamma   90.00
#
_symmetry.space_group_name_H-M   'P 1'
#
loop_
_entity.id
_entity.type
_entity.pdbx_description
1 polymer ?
#
loop_
_entity_poly.entity_id
_entity_poly.type
_entity_poly.pdbx_seq_one_letter_code
_entity_poly.pdbx_strand_id
1 'polypeptide(L)'
;KAYTALTKVYTNCLGKIYERDIHQFLEDAKQQISGANSSTVGREEKLRNTNWGLLGIERDQWGVECDPSERLRFDHILEKVLAQLEPVCLSEQNFCVSFFQLDVLSPTTKNTQTTLDGLSVENRTELDAVLLPQKRIDKQVNDDVRKMMGDIFSCIEPELVNFINYHEKLDSIYCMYALVRFSQHVMSAQDTGSFLSMTFGSVLVQVKRNYDRYMQAQLRSIHEAKVNRKSKCGILPFVANFEEFANHAELIFKDTERRADLDKWYIKLVTAMFEVIPSVAADHHKTP
;
A
#
# COMPACT_ATOMS: atom_id res chain seq x y z
N LYS A 1 -27.09 -26.11 -8.24
CA LYS A 1 -27.79 -25.08 -9.06
C LYS A 1 -28.35 -23.96 -8.18
N ALA A 2 -29.24 -24.24 -7.21
CA ALA A 2 -29.78 -23.22 -6.31
C ALA A 2 -28.71 -22.57 -5.40
N TYR A 3 -27.82 -23.36 -4.79
CA TYR A 3 -26.70 -22.87 -3.98
C TYR A 3 -25.80 -21.88 -4.75
N THR A 4 -25.32 -22.27 -5.93
CA THR A 4 -24.49 -21.41 -6.79
C THR A 4 -25.21 -20.12 -7.22
N ALA A 5 -26.52 -20.20 -7.46
CA ALA A 5 -27.32 -19.01 -7.78
C ALA A 5 -27.44 -18.07 -6.58
N LEU A 6 -27.66 -18.62 -5.38
CA LEU A 6 -27.70 -17.85 -4.13
C LEU A 6 -26.36 -17.16 -3.86
N THR A 7 -25.25 -17.90 -3.94
CA THR A 7 -23.90 -17.34 -3.80
C THR A 7 -23.67 -16.19 -4.77
N LYS A 8 -24.03 -16.38 -6.05
CA LYS A 8 -23.86 -15.34 -7.07
C LYS A 8 -24.74 -14.12 -6.81
N VAL A 9 -25.97 -14.29 -6.34
CA VAL A 9 -26.85 -13.16 -5.99
C VAL A 9 -26.28 -12.43 -4.79
N TYR A 10 -25.83 -13.16 -3.77
CA TYR A 10 -25.21 -12.60 -2.56
C TYR A 10 -23.97 -11.75 -2.90
N THR A 11 -22.99 -12.33 -3.60
CA THR A 11 -21.74 -11.63 -3.93
C THR A 11 -21.99 -10.42 -4.83
N ASN A 12 -22.92 -10.50 -5.79
CA ASN A 12 -23.25 -9.35 -6.65
C ASN A 12 -23.98 -8.23 -5.92
N CYS A 13 -24.93 -8.56 -5.02
CA CYS A 13 -25.68 -7.55 -4.29
C CYS A 13 -24.81 -6.86 -3.25
N LEU A 14 -24.09 -7.66 -2.47
CA LEU A 14 -23.27 -7.15 -1.38
C LEU A 14 -21.99 -6.48 -1.89
N GLY A 15 -21.39 -7.01 -2.96
CA GLY A 15 -20.23 -6.39 -3.60
C GLY A 15 -20.52 -4.96 -4.06
N LYS A 16 -21.71 -4.67 -4.60
CA LYS A 16 -22.11 -3.29 -4.95
C LYS A 16 -22.24 -2.36 -3.75
N ILE A 17 -22.68 -2.90 -2.61
CA ILE A 17 -22.79 -2.12 -1.36
C ILE A 17 -21.39 -1.78 -0.87
N TYR A 18 -20.51 -2.78 -0.78
CA TYR A 18 -19.13 -2.57 -0.36
C TYR A 18 -18.35 -1.68 -1.33
N GLU A 19 -18.55 -1.79 -2.63
CA GLU A 19 -17.97 -0.87 -3.63
C GLU A 19 -18.33 0.58 -3.32
N ARG A 20 -19.62 0.88 -3.10
CA ARG A 20 -20.05 2.23 -2.73
C ARG A 20 -19.47 2.68 -1.40
N ASP A 21 -19.53 1.83 -0.38
CA ASP A 21 -19.16 2.20 0.99
C ASP A 21 -17.64 2.37 1.14
N ILE A 22 -16.83 1.52 0.49
CA ILE A 22 -15.36 1.63 0.45
C ILE A 22 -14.94 2.85 -0.36
N HIS A 23 -15.59 3.12 -1.49
CA HIS A 23 -15.33 4.32 -2.27
C HIS A 23 -15.57 5.58 -1.43
N GLN A 24 -16.75 5.67 -0.78
CA GLN A 24 -17.06 6.81 0.09
C GLN A 24 -16.07 6.93 1.26
N PHE A 25 -15.71 5.81 1.89
CA PHE A 25 -14.74 5.77 2.98
C PHE A 25 -13.37 6.36 2.56
N LEU A 26 -12.88 6.00 1.37
CA LEU A 26 -11.61 6.50 0.86
C LEU A 26 -11.69 7.94 0.37
N GLU A 27 -12.84 8.38 -0.16
CA GLU A 27 -13.09 9.80 -0.47
C GLU A 27 -13.11 10.66 0.80
N ASP A 28 -13.75 10.20 1.87
CA ASP A 28 -13.75 10.88 3.16
C ASP A 28 -12.32 10.95 3.75
N ALA A 29 -11.53 9.89 3.59
CA ALA A 29 -10.13 9.87 3.98
C ALA A 29 -9.30 10.90 3.18
N LYS A 30 -9.51 11.05 1.87
CA LYS A 30 -8.85 12.08 1.03
C LYS A 30 -9.17 13.49 1.52
N GLN A 31 -10.43 13.74 1.88
CA GLN A 31 -10.87 15.04 2.40
C GLN A 31 -10.23 15.37 3.76
N GLN A 32 -10.10 14.39 4.65
CA GLN A 32 -9.45 14.58 5.95
C GLN A 32 -7.96 14.94 5.81
N ILE A 33 -7.26 14.36 4.83
CA ILE A 33 -5.85 14.66 4.57
C ILE A 33 -5.70 16.08 4.00
N SER A 34 -6.55 16.45 3.05
CA SER A 34 -6.53 17.76 2.39
C SER A 34 -6.95 18.93 3.29
N GLY A 35 -7.62 18.65 4.40
CA GLY A 35 -8.16 19.64 5.34
C GLY A 35 -9.43 20.33 4.81
N ALA A 36 -10.32 20.71 5.74
CA ALA A 36 -11.67 21.22 5.43
C ALA A 36 -11.74 22.50 4.56
N ASN A 37 -10.62 23.18 4.32
CA ASN A 37 -10.56 24.46 3.61
C ASN A 37 -9.89 24.40 2.22
N SER A 38 -9.46 23.23 1.75
CA SER A 38 -8.83 23.08 0.43
C SER A 38 -9.85 22.54 -0.57
N SER A 39 -10.42 23.41 -1.41
CA SER A 39 -11.17 22.98 -2.59
C SER A 39 -10.27 22.11 -3.49
N THR A 40 -10.55 20.80 -3.55
CA THR A 40 -9.80 19.78 -4.30
C THR A 40 -9.60 20.16 -5.77
N VAL A 41 -10.62 20.78 -6.38
CA VAL A 41 -10.63 21.19 -7.80
C VAL A 41 -9.56 22.24 -8.14
N GLY A 42 -9.25 23.18 -7.25
CA GLY A 42 -8.23 24.22 -7.48
C GLY A 42 -6.80 23.78 -7.12
N ARG A 43 -6.68 22.73 -6.31
CA ARG A 43 -5.40 22.18 -5.83
C ARG A 43 -4.81 21.20 -6.84
N GLU A 44 -5.64 20.36 -7.47
CA GLU A 44 -5.22 19.43 -8.52
C GLU A 44 -4.61 20.12 -9.76
N GLU A 45 -5.10 21.30 -10.15
CA GLU A 45 -4.59 22.03 -11.31
C GLU A 45 -3.24 22.71 -11.05
N LYS A 46 -2.96 23.12 -9.80
CA LYS A 46 -1.69 23.76 -9.41
C LYS A 46 -0.58 22.77 -9.05
N LEU A 47 -0.91 21.59 -8.54
CA LEU A 47 0.08 20.56 -8.12
C LEU A 47 0.47 19.58 -9.23
N ARG A 48 -0.17 19.63 -10.40
CA ARG A 48 0.09 18.73 -11.54
C ARG A 48 1.53 18.76 -12.09
N ASN A 49 2.38 19.68 -11.65
CA ASN A 49 3.73 19.82 -12.21
C ASN A 49 4.82 20.22 -11.19
N THR A 50 4.61 19.97 -9.91
CA THR A 50 5.57 20.35 -8.87
C THR A 50 6.53 19.21 -8.56
N ASN A 51 7.71 19.25 -9.18
CA ASN A 51 8.91 18.51 -8.76
C ASN A 51 9.39 19.03 -7.40
N TRP A 52 8.56 18.88 -6.36
CA TRP A 52 8.91 19.31 -5.02
C TRP A 52 10.00 18.40 -4.45
N GLY A 53 11.07 18.99 -3.94
CA GLY A 53 12.12 18.27 -3.23
C GLY A 53 13.02 17.39 -4.11
N LEU A 54 13.12 17.64 -5.42
CA LEU A 54 14.16 16.99 -6.24
C LEU A 54 15.54 17.52 -5.83
N LEU A 55 16.44 16.60 -5.45
CA LEU A 55 17.75 16.93 -4.88
C LEU A 55 18.55 17.87 -5.77
N GLY A 56 18.66 17.58 -7.06
CA GLY A 56 19.47 18.37 -8.00
C GLY A 56 18.88 19.70 -8.46
N ILE A 57 17.67 20.07 -8.00
CA ILE A 57 17.01 21.32 -8.38
C ILE A 57 17.22 22.37 -7.27
N GLU A 58 17.49 23.62 -7.68
CA GLU A 58 17.57 24.76 -6.75
C GLU A 58 16.24 24.96 -6.01
N ARG A 59 16.31 25.32 -4.72
CA ARG A 59 15.12 25.43 -3.86
C ARG A 59 14.11 26.49 -4.34
N ASP A 60 14.57 27.52 -5.06
CA ASP A 60 13.70 28.55 -5.65
C ASP A 60 12.82 28.03 -6.80
N GLN A 61 13.22 26.90 -7.40
CA GLN A 61 12.49 26.21 -8.46
C GLN A 61 11.61 25.08 -7.94
N TRP A 62 11.61 24.83 -6.62
CA TRP A 62 10.69 23.86 -6.04
C TRP A 62 9.26 24.35 -6.13
N GLY A 63 8.34 23.38 -6.21
CA GLY A 63 6.92 23.66 -6.10
C GLY A 63 6.54 24.23 -4.73
N VAL A 64 5.25 24.53 -4.56
CA VAL A 64 4.71 24.93 -3.26
C VAL A 64 5.01 23.82 -2.24
N GLU A 65 5.63 24.20 -1.11
CA GLU A 65 5.86 23.29 0.01
C GLU A 65 4.56 22.72 0.54
N CYS A 66 4.50 21.38 0.59
CA CYS A 66 3.47 20.67 1.33
C CYS A 66 3.75 20.83 2.82
N ASP A 67 2.77 21.27 3.60
CA ASP A 67 2.91 21.44 5.06
C ASP A 67 3.34 20.09 5.68
N PRO A 68 4.44 20.02 6.45
CA PRO A 68 4.84 18.81 7.16
C PRO A 68 3.71 18.16 7.97
N SER A 69 2.76 18.95 8.48
CA SER A 69 1.60 18.45 9.19
C SER A 69 0.59 17.71 8.30
N GLU A 70 0.52 18.01 7.00
CA GLU A 70 -0.26 17.24 6.02
C GLU A 70 0.37 15.86 5.78
N ARG A 71 1.70 15.76 5.81
CA ARG A 71 2.40 14.47 5.69
C ARG A 71 2.15 13.54 6.86
N LEU A 72 2.19 14.07 8.07
CA LEU A 72 1.83 13.30 9.26
C LEU A 72 0.35 12.94 9.28
N ARG A 73 -0.53 13.81 8.78
CA ARG A 73 -1.96 13.49 8.60
C ARG A 73 -2.16 12.36 7.59
N PHE A 74 -1.48 12.39 6.44
CA PHE A 74 -1.51 11.31 5.47
C PHE A 74 -1.13 9.97 6.10
N ASP A 75 -0.01 9.92 6.82
CA ASP A 75 0.47 8.70 7.48
C ASP A 75 -0.56 8.13 8.47
N HIS A 76 -1.10 8.98 9.34
CA HIS A 76 -2.11 8.59 10.33
C HIS A 76 -3.42 8.12 9.71
N ILE A 77 -3.89 8.81 8.65
CA ILE A 77 -5.11 8.42 7.95
C ILE A 77 -4.91 7.14 7.16
N LEU A 78 -3.76 6.96 6.50
CA LEU A 78 -3.46 5.72 5.79
C LEU A 78 -3.42 4.52 6.75
N GLU A 79 -2.76 4.65 7.90
CA GLU A 79 -2.78 3.61 8.94
C GLU A 79 -4.21 3.25 9.35
N LYS A 80 -5.05 4.26 9.63
CA LYS A 80 -6.46 4.04 9.97
C LYS A 80 -7.24 3.36 8.85
N VAL A 81 -7.02 3.75 7.60
CA VAL A 81 -7.67 3.12 6.44
C VAL A 81 -7.35 1.63 6.41
N LEU A 82 -6.08 1.26 6.51
CA LEU A 82 -5.66 -0.14 6.47
C LEU A 82 -6.21 -0.93 7.66
N ALA A 83 -6.11 -0.37 8.86
CA ALA A 83 -6.60 -1.01 10.09
C ALA A 83 -8.12 -1.17 10.15
N GLN A 84 -8.90 -0.33 9.46
CA GLN A 84 -10.38 -0.43 9.42
C GLN A 84 -10.87 -1.40 8.33
N LEU A 85 -10.10 -1.62 7.27
CA LEU A 85 -10.45 -2.62 6.24
C LEU A 85 -10.37 -4.05 6.80
N GLU A 86 -9.43 -4.32 7.70
CA GLU A 86 -9.24 -5.64 8.30
C GLU A 86 -10.49 -6.19 9.01
N PRO A 87 -11.08 -5.52 10.03
CA PRO A 87 -12.26 -6.03 10.73
C PRO A 87 -13.48 -6.16 9.81
N VAL A 88 -13.61 -5.31 8.78
CA VAL A 88 -14.70 -5.38 7.80
C VAL A 88 -14.57 -6.65 6.97
N CYS A 89 -13.39 -6.90 6.39
CA CYS A 89 -13.14 -8.10 5.61
C CYS A 89 -13.22 -9.38 6.47
N LEU A 90 -12.70 -9.36 7.70
CA LEU A 90 -12.77 -10.52 8.60
C LEU A 90 -14.20 -10.84 9.02
N SER A 91 -15.01 -9.82 9.33
CA SER A 91 -16.42 -10.02 9.67
C SER A 91 -17.19 -10.65 8.52
N GLU A 92 -16.99 -10.13 7.30
CA GLU A 92 -17.64 -10.67 6.10
C GLU A 92 -17.16 -12.09 5.76
N GLN A 93 -15.86 -12.36 5.94
CA GLN A 93 -15.30 -13.69 5.76
C GLN A 93 -15.93 -14.69 6.73
N ASN A 94 -16.02 -14.35 8.02
CA ASN A 94 -16.63 -15.20 9.04
C ASN A 94 -18.11 -15.46 8.75
N PHE A 95 -18.83 -14.47 8.25
CA PHE A 95 -20.20 -14.64 7.79
C PHE A 95 -20.26 -15.60 6.60
N CYS A 96 -19.44 -15.39 5.56
CA CYS A 96 -19.41 -16.26 4.37
C CYS A 96 -19.13 -17.72 4.75
N VAL A 97 -18.13 -17.95 5.61
CA VAL A 97 -17.79 -19.28 6.12
C VAL A 97 -18.97 -19.93 6.84
N SER A 98 -19.62 -19.19 7.74
CA SER A 98 -20.73 -19.70 8.57
C SER A 98 -22.01 -19.94 7.74
N PHE A 99 -22.38 -18.98 6.90
CA PHE A 99 -23.64 -18.99 6.16
C PHE A 99 -23.61 -19.96 4.97
N PHE A 100 -22.52 -19.98 4.22
CA PHE A 100 -22.35 -20.91 3.10
C PHE A 100 -21.76 -22.25 3.52
N GLN A 101 -21.47 -22.43 4.82
CA GLN A 101 -20.88 -23.64 5.39
C GLN A 101 -19.62 -24.07 4.64
N LEU A 102 -18.76 -23.11 4.29
CA LEU A 102 -17.58 -23.37 3.46
C LEU A 102 -16.62 -24.36 4.14
N ASP A 103 -16.61 -24.41 5.48
CA ASP A 103 -15.85 -25.39 6.26
C ASP A 103 -16.46 -26.82 6.26
N VAL A 104 -17.77 -26.95 5.99
CA VAL A 104 -18.51 -28.23 6.09
C VAL A 104 -18.63 -28.91 4.72
N LEU A 105 -18.47 -28.18 3.62
CA LEU A 105 -18.58 -28.71 2.25
C LEU A 105 -17.39 -29.57 1.81
N SER A 106 -16.48 -29.92 2.72
CA SER A 106 -15.55 -31.03 2.54
C SER A 106 -16.31 -32.31 2.13
N PRO A 107 -15.93 -33.02 1.06
CA PRO A 107 -16.70 -34.17 0.54
C PRO A 107 -16.75 -35.41 1.45
N THR A 108 -16.31 -35.34 2.71
CA THR A 108 -16.16 -36.52 3.59
C THR A 108 -16.97 -36.49 4.88
N THR A 109 -17.95 -35.60 5.03
CA THR A 109 -18.95 -35.79 6.08
C THR A 109 -20.34 -35.74 5.50
N LYS A 110 -20.97 -36.92 5.43
CA LYS A 110 -22.41 -37.06 5.53
C LYS A 110 -22.90 -36.06 6.58
N ASN A 111 -23.58 -35.00 6.16
CA ASN A 111 -24.55 -34.23 6.96
C ASN A 111 -25.06 -33.03 6.15
N THR A 112 -25.72 -33.31 5.03
CA THR A 112 -27.03 -32.69 4.81
C THR A 112 -27.99 -33.29 5.84
N GLN A 113 -27.89 -32.83 7.10
CA GLN A 113 -28.89 -33.16 8.11
C GLN A 113 -29.65 -31.88 8.41
N THR A 114 -30.73 -31.70 7.64
CA THR A 114 -31.93 -31.05 8.14
C THR A 114 -32.17 -31.49 9.57
N THR A 115 -32.32 -30.53 10.47
CA THR A 115 -32.77 -30.73 11.85
C THR A 115 -34.04 -31.58 11.86
N LEU A 116 -33.91 -32.88 12.12
CA LEU A 116 -34.91 -33.74 12.75
C LEU A 116 -34.24 -35.10 13.05
N ASP A 117 -34.44 -35.56 14.29
CA ASP A 117 -34.23 -36.90 14.84
C ASP A 117 -32.79 -37.41 15.12
N GLY A 118 -32.45 -37.38 16.43
CA GLY A 118 -32.36 -38.59 17.25
C GLY A 118 -31.20 -39.58 17.05
N LEU A 119 -30.30 -39.61 18.04
CA LEU A 119 -29.55 -40.77 18.55
C LEU A 119 -28.68 -41.60 17.58
N SER A 120 -27.36 -41.52 17.73
CA SER A 120 -26.55 -42.66 18.20
C SER A 120 -25.07 -42.28 18.34
N VAL A 121 -24.54 -42.57 19.51
CA VAL A 121 -23.11 -42.56 19.85
C VAL A 121 -22.56 -43.92 19.43
N GLU A 122 -21.51 -43.98 18.61
CA GLU A 122 -20.65 -45.16 18.60
C GLU A 122 -19.22 -44.85 18.10
N ASN A 123 -18.28 -45.22 18.97
CA ASN A 123 -16.83 -45.11 18.85
C ASN A 123 -16.28 -45.93 17.68
N ARG A 124 -15.28 -45.40 16.94
CA ARG A 124 -14.16 -46.21 16.41
C ARG A 124 -12.86 -45.41 16.35
N THR A 125 -11.89 -45.89 17.13
CA THR A 125 -10.46 -45.56 17.11
C THR A 125 -9.77 -46.20 15.89
N GLU A 126 -8.71 -45.55 15.39
CA GLU A 126 -7.49 -46.09 14.71
C GLU A 126 -6.98 -45.26 13.51
N LEU A 127 -5.99 -44.42 13.82
CA LEU A 127 -4.64 -44.27 13.26
C LEU A 127 -4.34 -44.43 11.74
N ASP A 128 -3.75 -43.35 11.20
CA ASP A 128 -2.57 -43.30 10.29
C ASP A 128 -2.68 -43.33 8.75
N ALA A 129 -3.83 -43.02 8.15
CA ALA A 129 -3.92 -42.82 6.68
C ALA A 129 -4.57 -41.51 6.19
N VAL A 130 -4.94 -40.56 7.07
CA VAL A 130 -5.89 -39.47 6.72
C VAL A 130 -5.30 -38.05 6.75
N LEU A 131 -4.00 -37.86 7.03
CA LEU A 131 -3.43 -36.50 7.14
C LEU A 131 -3.16 -35.79 5.81
N LEU A 132 -3.10 -36.52 4.68
CA LEU A 132 -2.87 -35.95 3.34
C LEU A 132 -4.15 -35.42 2.66
N PRO A 133 -5.32 -36.08 2.76
CA PRO A 133 -6.60 -35.54 2.28
C PRO A 133 -7.03 -34.26 3.01
N GLN A 134 -6.86 -34.21 4.34
CA GLN A 134 -7.33 -33.10 5.17
C GLN A 134 -6.65 -31.78 4.81
N LYS A 135 -5.31 -31.77 4.68
CA LYS A 135 -4.56 -30.57 4.24
C LYS A 135 -4.96 -30.06 2.85
N ARG A 136 -5.41 -30.93 1.94
CA ARG A 136 -5.89 -30.52 0.59
C ARG A 136 -7.29 -29.94 0.65
N ILE A 137 -8.14 -30.48 1.50
CA ILE A 137 -9.51 -30.01 1.76
C ILE A 137 -9.47 -28.64 2.43
N ASP A 138 -8.69 -28.47 3.51
CA ASP A 138 -8.54 -27.19 4.21
C ASP A 138 -8.01 -26.10 3.28
N LYS A 139 -7.10 -26.47 2.35
CA LYS A 139 -6.61 -25.57 1.31
C LYS A 139 -7.68 -25.20 0.28
N GLN A 140 -8.50 -26.15 -0.16
CA GLN A 140 -9.60 -25.90 -1.10
C GLN A 140 -10.68 -25.00 -0.49
N VAL A 141 -11.01 -25.20 0.80
CA VAL A 141 -11.93 -24.33 1.54
C VAL A 141 -11.37 -22.91 1.64
N ASN A 142 -10.09 -22.76 1.99
CA ASN A 142 -9.44 -21.46 2.04
C ASN A 142 -9.43 -20.77 0.65
N ASP A 143 -9.26 -21.54 -0.43
CA ASP A 143 -9.31 -21.03 -1.80
C ASP A 143 -10.74 -20.58 -2.22
N ASP A 144 -11.77 -21.32 -1.84
CA ASP A 144 -13.17 -20.97 -2.12
C ASP A 144 -13.65 -19.75 -1.31
N VAL A 145 -13.25 -19.66 -0.04
CA VAL A 145 -13.45 -18.47 0.80
C VAL A 145 -12.76 -17.27 0.17
N ARG A 146 -11.48 -17.41 -0.21
CA ARG A 146 -10.72 -16.31 -0.82
C ARG A 146 -11.35 -15.85 -2.12
N LYS A 147 -11.85 -16.77 -2.95
CA LYS A 147 -12.55 -16.44 -4.19
C LYS A 147 -13.84 -15.67 -3.92
N MET A 148 -14.66 -16.12 -2.97
CA MET A 148 -15.89 -15.43 -2.61
C MET A 148 -15.59 -14.02 -2.06
N MET A 149 -14.58 -13.88 -1.21
CA MET A 149 -14.11 -12.59 -0.71
C MET A 149 -13.60 -11.69 -1.84
N GLY A 150 -12.89 -12.27 -2.81
CA GLY A 150 -12.45 -11.57 -4.01
C GLY A 150 -13.61 -11.06 -4.87
N ASP A 151 -14.69 -11.81 -4.98
CA ASP A 151 -15.90 -11.37 -5.70
C ASP A 151 -16.59 -10.21 -4.95
N ILE A 152 -16.69 -10.29 -3.61
CA ILE A 152 -17.36 -9.27 -2.77
C ILE A 152 -16.53 -7.97 -2.69
N PHE A 153 -15.22 -8.09 -2.47
CA PHE A 153 -14.32 -6.96 -2.21
C PHE A 153 -13.36 -6.67 -3.37
N SER A 154 -13.76 -7.02 -4.59
CA SER A 154 -12.96 -6.75 -5.81
C SER A 154 -12.56 -5.28 -5.98
N CYS A 155 -13.27 -4.36 -5.33
CA CYS A 155 -13.02 -2.92 -5.33
C CYS A 155 -11.85 -2.46 -4.43
N ILE A 156 -11.46 -3.22 -3.39
CA ILE A 156 -10.47 -2.75 -2.40
C ILE A 156 -9.12 -2.43 -3.05
N GLU A 157 -8.60 -3.36 -3.85
CA GLU A 157 -7.31 -3.20 -4.51
C GLU A 157 -7.26 -1.96 -5.42
N PRO A 158 -8.15 -1.80 -6.42
CA PRO A 158 -8.12 -0.63 -7.29
C PRO A 158 -8.36 0.68 -6.54
N GLU A 159 -9.25 0.70 -5.54
CA GLU A 159 -9.52 1.91 -4.76
C GLU A 159 -8.33 2.34 -3.90
N LEU A 160 -7.62 1.41 -3.25
CA LEU A 160 -6.38 1.71 -2.54
C LEU A 160 -5.28 2.21 -3.48
N VAL A 161 -5.12 1.58 -4.65
CA VAL A 161 -4.17 2.03 -5.66
C VAL A 161 -4.51 3.44 -6.14
N ASN A 162 -5.79 3.75 -6.37
CA ASN A 162 -6.24 5.08 -6.75
C ASN A 162 -6.00 6.11 -5.65
N PHE A 163 -6.26 5.75 -4.40
CA PHE A 163 -6.01 6.59 -3.23
C PHE A 163 -4.52 6.95 -3.11
N ILE A 164 -3.62 5.99 -3.29
CA ILE A 164 -2.17 6.21 -3.21
C ILE A 164 -1.69 7.06 -4.39
N ASN A 165 -2.10 6.72 -5.62
CA ASN A 165 -1.71 7.44 -6.82
C ASN A 165 -2.23 8.89 -6.83
N TYR A 166 -3.39 9.14 -6.21
CA TYR A 166 -3.90 10.49 -6.01
C TYR A 166 -2.92 11.33 -5.18
N HIS A 167 -2.50 10.81 -4.02
CA HIS A 167 -1.58 11.52 -3.14
C HIS A 167 -0.19 11.65 -3.75
N GLU A 168 0.36 10.60 -4.38
CA GLU A 168 1.67 10.64 -5.05
C GLU A 168 1.78 11.77 -6.10
N LYS A 169 0.67 12.10 -6.79
CA LYS A 169 0.61 13.23 -7.72
C LYS A 169 0.67 14.59 -7.05
N LEU A 170 0.25 14.68 -5.79
CA LEU A 170 0.36 15.90 -4.98
C LEU A 170 1.77 16.05 -4.41
N ASP A 171 2.30 14.98 -3.83
CA ASP A 171 3.66 14.92 -3.32
C ASP A 171 4.19 13.49 -3.43
N SER A 172 5.25 13.31 -4.21
CA SER A 172 5.81 11.98 -4.44
C SER A 172 6.41 11.36 -3.18
N ILE A 173 6.71 12.13 -2.13
CA ILE A 173 7.21 11.59 -0.86
C ILE A 173 6.19 10.67 -0.18
N TYR A 174 4.89 10.79 -0.48
CA TYR A 174 3.86 9.93 0.10
C TYR A 174 4.06 8.45 -0.21
N CYS A 175 4.79 8.10 -1.28
CA CYS A 175 5.13 6.71 -1.56
C CYS A 175 5.99 6.07 -0.47
N MET A 176 6.78 6.85 0.28
CA MET A 176 7.60 6.36 1.40
C MET A 176 6.74 5.90 2.58
N TYR A 177 5.80 6.75 2.99
CA TYR A 177 4.82 6.41 4.03
C TYR A 177 3.97 5.20 3.62
N ALA A 178 3.46 5.19 2.39
CA ALA A 178 2.71 4.05 1.87
C ALA A 178 3.53 2.76 1.90
N LEU A 179 4.82 2.81 1.51
CA LEU A 179 5.68 1.63 1.52
C LEU A 179 5.81 1.04 2.92
N VAL A 180 6.05 1.88 3.93
CA VAL A 180 6.17 1.44 5.33
C VAL A 180 4.85 0.85 5.82
N ARG A 181 3.73 1.57 5.66
CA ARG A 181 2.41 1.16 6.17
C ARG A 181 1.92 -0.15 5.55
N PHE A 182 1.93 -0.27 4.23
CA PHE A 182 1.53 -1.52 3.59
C PHE A 182 2.44 -2.68 3.97
N SER A 183 3.74 -2.43 4.16
CA SER A 183 4.67 -3.50 4.59
C SER A 183 4.37 -3.98 5.99
N GLN A 184 4.09 -3.07 6.93
CA GLN A 184 3.69 -3.42 8.29
C GLN A 184 2.44 -4.29 8.28
N HIS A 185 1.40 -3.88 7.56
CA HIS A 185 0.12 -4.61 7.48
C HIS A 185 0.26 -6.00 6.82
N VAL A 186 1.08 -6.13 5.77
CA VAL A 186 1.37 -7.43 5.15
C VAL A 186 2.17 -8.34 6.09
N MET A 187 3.10 -7.78 6.87
CA MET A 187 3.94 -8.55 7.79
C MET A 187 3.22 -8.94 9.09
N SER A 188 2.24 -8.15 9.54
CA SER A 188 1.44 -8.44 10.74
C SER A 188 0.28 -9.39 10.48
N ALA A 189 -0.04 -9.70 9.21
CA ALA A 189 -1.13 -10.57 8.84
C ALA A 189 -0.94 -12.00 9.41
N GLN A 190 -1.92 -12.49 10.18
CA GLN A 190 -1.87 -13.82 10.78
C GLN A 190 -1.93 -14.95 9.74
N ASP A 191 -2.72 -14.75 8.68
CA ASP A 191 -2.79 -15.66 7.54
C ASP A 191 -2.29 -14.94 6.29
N THR A 192 -1.04 -15.21 5.91
CA THR A 192 -0.40 -14.65 4.71
C THR A 192 -1.11 -15.05 3.42
N GLY A 193 -1.87 -16.14 3.44
CA GLY A 193 -2.69 -16.63 2.33
C GLY A 193 -4.11 -16.06 2.29
N SER A 194 -4.49 -15.24 3.27
CA SER A 194 -5.83 -14.63 3.32
C SER A 194 -6.07 -13.69 2.14
N PHE A 195 -7.36 -13.44 1.85
CA PHE A 195 -7.77 -12.48 0.83
C PHE A 195 -7.10 -11.12 1.05
N LEU A 196 -7.23 -10.56 2.26
CA LEU A 196 -6.75 -9.21 2.53
C LEU A 196 -5.21 -9.12 2.50
N SER A 197 -4.50 -10.13 3.02
CA SER A 197 -3.03 -10.21 2.92
C SER A 197 -2.57 -10.22 1.47
N MET A 198 -3.22 -11.00 0.60
CA MET A 198 -2.92 -11.04 -0.84
C MET A 198 -3.21 -9.71 -1.52
N THR A 199 -4.34 -9.07 -1.19
CA THR A 199 -4.71 -7.75 -1.70
C THR A 199 -3.69 -6.68 -1.29
N PHE A 200 -3.35 -6.58 0.00
CA PHE A 200 -2.33 -5.65 0.48
C PHE A 200 -0.95 -5.95 -0.12
N GLY A 201 -0.61 -7.22 -0.30
CA GLY A 201 0.60 -7.65 -1.01
C GLY A 201 0.65 -7.14 -2.46
N SER A 202 -0.47 -7.22 -3.20
CA SER A 202 -0.58 -6.70 -4.56
C SER A 202 -0.39 -5.18 -4.60
N VAL A 203 -1.08 -4.44 -3.72
CA VAL A 203 -0.94 -2.98 -3.61
C VAL A 203 0.49 -2.60 -3.21
N LEU A 204 1.10 -3.32 -2.27
CA LEU A 204 2.47 -3.10 -1.82
C LEU A 204 3.49 -3.23 -2.96
N VAL A 205 3.31 -4.16 -3.89
CA VAL A 205 4.17 -4.28 -5.08
C VAL A 205 4.08 -3.00 -5.93
N GLN A 206 2.89 -2.44 -6.10
CA GLN A 206 2.71 -1.20 -6.84
C GLN A 206 3.31 0.00 -6.11
N VAL A 207 3.09 0.11 -4.80
CA VAL A 207 3.69 1.14 -3.94
C VAL A 207 5.22 1.09 -4.00
N LYS A 208 5.80 -0.11 -3.95
CA LYS A 208 7.25 -0.30 -4.07
C LYS A 208 7.80 0.19 -5.41
N ARG A 209 7.06 -0.05 -6.51
CA ARG A 209 7.43 0.51 -7.84
C ARG A 209 7.37 2.03 -7.85
N ASN A 210 6.39 2.63 -7.16
CA ASN A 210 6.27 4.08 -7.05
C ASN A 210 7.43 4.66 -6.23
N TYR A 211 7.79 4.02 -5.11
CA TYR A 211 8.98 4.36 -4.33
C TYR A 211 10.28 4.28 -5.15
N ASP A 212 10.50 3.18 -5.88
CA ASP A 212 11.69 3.06 -6.73
C ASP A 212 11.72 4.14 -7.82
N ARG A 213 10.55 4.49 -8.40
CA ARG A 213 10.44 5.56 -9.40
C ARG A 213 10.80 6.91 -8.81
N TYR A 214 10.32 7.21 -7.61
CA TYR A 214 10.65 8.44 -6.88
C TYR A 214 12.15 8.52 -6.60
N MET A 215 12.75 7.46 -6.06
CA MET A 215 14.18 7.44 -5.75
C MET A 215 15.05 7.50 -7.02
N GLN A 216 14.61 6.91 -8.13
CA GLN A 216 15.27 7.09 -9.42
C GLN A 216 15.18 8.53 -9.94
N ALA A 217 14.06 9.21 -9.73
CA ALA A 217 13.92 10.62 -10.08
C ALA A 217 14.88 11.48 -9.27
N GLN A 218 15.04 11.19 -7.98
CA GLN A 218 16.04 11.84 -7.12
C GLN A 218 17.46 11.64 -7.65
N LEU A 219 17.84 10.38 -7.92
CA LEU A 219 19.15 10.04 -8.46
C LEU A 219 19.42 10.74 -9.80
N ARG A 220 18.44 10.71 -10.71
CA ARG A 220 18.54 11.39 -12.01
C ARG A 220 18.73 12.89 -11.84
N SER A 221 18.00 13.51 -10.92
CA SER A 221 18.12 14.95 -10.67
C SER A 221 19.54 15.34 -10.24
N ILE A 222 20.23 14.50 -9.46
CA ILE A 222 21.63 14.72 -9.08
C ILE A 222 22.54 14.70 -10.32
N HIS A 223 22.40 13.69 -11.19
CA HIS A 223 23.21 13.60 -12.41
C HIS A 223 22.94 14.71 -13.42
N GLU A 224 21.70 15.20 -13.49
CA GLU A 224 21.29 16.27 -14.39
C GLU A 224 21.51 17.68 -13.82
N ALA A 225 22.03 17.78 -12.58
CA ALA A 225 22.27 19.06 -11.92
C ALA A 225 23.27 19.91 -12.72
N LYS A 226 22.83 21.10 -13.14
CA LYS A 226 23.64 22.02 -13.95
C LYS A 226 24.25 23.11 -13.09
N VAL A 227 25.44 23.55 -13.50
CA VAL A 227 26.09 24.71 -12.91
C VAL A 227 25.34 25.99 -13.25
N ASN A 228 24.84 26.70 -12.23
CA ASN A 228 24.35 28.05 -12.42
C ASN A 228 25.54 28.99 -12.67
N ARG A 229 25.79 29.31 -13.95
CA ARG A 229 26.90 30.18 -14.40
C ARG A 229 26.91 31.57 -13.74
N LYS A 230 25.77 32.04 -13.22
CA LYS A 230 25.65 33.33 -12.54
C LYS A 230 26.00 33.24 -11.05
N SER A 231 25.91 32.04 -10.47
CA SER A 231 26.18 31.84 -9.04
C SER A 231 27.69 31.93 -8.72
N LYS A 232 27.99 32.09 -7.44
CA LYS A 232 29.34 31.91 -6.91
C LYS A 232 29.60 30.41 -6.72
N CYS A 233 30.87 30.01 -6.67
CA CYS A 233 31.21 28.67 -6.21
C CYS A 233 30.68 28.52 -4.77
N GLY A 234 29.84 27.51 -4.54
CA GLY A 234 29.08 27.35 -3.31
C GLY A 234 28.57 25.92 -3.14
N ILE A 235 27.79 25.68 -2.10
CA ILE A 235 27.21 24.35 -1.83
C ILE A 235 26.22 24.03 -2.96
N LEU A 236 26.40 22.87 -3.60
CA LEU A 236 25.53 22.43 -4.69
C LEU A 236 24.13 22.07 -4.15
N PRO A 237 23.05 22.30 -4.93
CA PRO A 237 21.68 22.07 -4.48
C PRO A 237 21.47 20.67 -3.92
N PHE A 238 21.95 19.63 -4.61
CA PHE A 238 21.79 18.25 -4.16
C PHE A 238 22.50 17.93 -2.84
N VAL A 239 23.53 18.69 -2.46
CA VAL A 239 24.17 18.52 -1.15
C VAL A 239 23.32 19.20 -0.07
N ALA A 240 22.88 20.43 -0.30
CA ALA A 240 22.07 21.20 0.65
C ALA A 240 20.66 20.58 0.85
N ASN A 241 20.10 20.01 -0.21
CA ASN A 241 18.77 19.42 -0.20
C ASN A 241 18.78 18.00 0.40
N PHE A 242 19.92 17.32 0.38
CA PHE A 242 20.01 15.96 0.91
C PHE A 242 19.81 15.89 2.42
N GLU A 243 20.27 16.88 3.19
CA GLU A 243 20.04 16.92 4.63
C GLU A 243 18.54 16.86 4.96
N GLU A 244 17.75 17.70 4.31
CA GLU A 244 16.31 17.75 4.51
C GLU A 244 15.61 16.47 4.01
N PHE A 245 16.02 15.96 2.86
CA PHE A 245 15.52 14.69 2.33
C PHE A 245 15.81 13.53 3.31
N ALA A 246 17.04 13.45 3.81
CA ALA A 246 17.47 12.41 4.74
C ALA A 246 16.73 12.52 6.07
N ASN A 247 16.57 13.72 6.62
CA ASN A 247 15.80 13.92 7.86
C ASN A 247 14.36 13.41 7.75
N HIS A 248 13.69 13.68 6.62
CA HIS A 248 12.35 13.15 6.38
C HIS A 248 12.34 11.63 6.19
N ALA A 249 13.27 11.10 5.38
CA ALA A 249 13.35 9.66 5.16
C ALA A 249 13.69 8.90 6.45
N GLU A 250 14.58 9.42 7.29
CA GLU A 250 14.89 8.85 8.61
C GLU A 250 13.67 8.87 9.52
N LEU A 251 12.87 9.95 9.54
CA LEU A 251 11.64 10.00 10.33
C LEU A 251 10.66 8.88 9.95
N ILE A 252 10.59 8.53 8.66
CA ILE A 252 9.65 7.55 8.11
C ILE A 252 10.15 6.11 8.29
N PHE A 253 11.44 5.88 8.01
CA PHE A 253 12.00 4.53 7.92
C PHE A 253 12.70 4.07 9.21
N LYS A 254 12.88 4.97 10.19
CA LYS A 254 13.47 4.62 11.48
C LYS A 254 12.70 3.46 12.12
N ASP A 255 13.45 2.43 12.52
CA ASP A 255 12.94 1.23 13.17
C ASP A 255 11.89 0.46 12.34
N THR A 256 11.95 0.57 11.00
CA THR A 256 11.07 -0.17 10.08
C THR A 256 11.81 -1.31 9.38
N GLU A 257 11.05 -2.33 8.99
CA GLU A 257 11.54 -3.48 8.18
C GLU A 257 12.00 -3.06 6.76
N ARG A 258 11.68 -1.83 6.34
CA ARG A 258 12.08 -1.26 5.05
C ARG A 258 13.36 -0.44 5.11
N ARG A 259 14.02 -0.37 6.27
CA ARG A 259 15.28 0.38 6.44
C ARG A 259 16.35 -0.01 5.43
N ALA A 260 16.51 -1.31 5.17
CA ALA A 260 17.49 -1.83 4.21
C ALA A 260 17.23 -1.37 2.77
N ASP A 261 15.98 -1.05 2.41
CA ASP A 261 15.64 -0.51 1.09
C ASP A 261 16.09 0.97 0.98
N LEU A 262 15.95 1.75 2.05
CA LEU A 262 16.46 3.13 2.12
C LEU A 262 18.00 3.17 2.10
N ASP A 263 18.67 2.31 2.85
CA ASP A 263 20.14 2.25 2.91
C ASP A 263 20.77 2.02 1.53
N LYS A 264 20.21 1.09 0.75
CA LYS A 264 20.64 0.83 -0.62
C LYS A 264 20.51 2.06 -1.50
N TRP A 265 19.47 2.86 -1.30
CA TRP A 265 19.27 4.09 -2.05
C TRP A 265 20.20 5.20 -1.58
N TYR A 266 20.46 5.35 -0.29
CA TYR A 266 21.46 6.31 0.21
C TYR A 266 22.84 6.07 -0.38
N ILE A 267 23.28 4.80 -0.45
CA ILE A 267 24.56 4.48 -1.09
C ILE A 267 24.59 5.01 -2.52
N LYS A 268 23.53 4.77 -3.31
CA LYS A 268 23.44 5.26 -4.70
C LYS A 268 23.43 6.78 -4.80
N LEU A 269 22.61 7.46 -3.99
CA LEU A 269 22.48 8.91 -4.01
C LEU A 269 23.80 9.57 -3.62
N VAL A 270 24.41 9.16 -2.50
CA VAL A 270 25.68 9.72 -2.03
C VAL A 270 26.81 9.45 -3.03
N THR A 271 26.87 8.24 -3.60
CA THR A 271 27.85 7.91 -4.65
C THR A 271 27.73 8.86 -5.84
N ALA A 272 26.50 9.06 -6.34
CA ALA A 272 26.25 9.98 -7.45
C ALA A 272 26.63 11.43 -7.12
N MET A 273 26.42 11.89 -5.89
CA MET A 273 26.87 13.23 -5.47
C MET A 273 28.39 13.37 -5.58
N PHE A 274 29.15 12.38 -5.08
CA PHE A 274 30.61 12.38 -5.17
C PHE A 274 31.14 12.26 -6.60
N GLU A 275 30.41 11.58 -7.50
CA GLU A 275 30.75 11.51 -8.92
C GLU A 275 30.48 12.83 -9.67
N VAL A 276 29.38 13.51 -9.34
CA VAL A 276 28.94 14.73 -10.03
C VAL A 276 29.71 15.97 -9.56
N ILE A 277 30.09 16.07 -8.28
CA ILE A 277 30.83 17.22 -7.73
C ILE A 277 32.08 17.57 -8.56
N PRO A 278 33.01 16.63 -8.86
CA PRO A 278 34.19 16.92 -9.67
C PRO A 278 33.86 17.37 -11.09
N SER A 279 32.84 16.76 -11.72
CA SER A 279 32.38 17.16 -13.06
C SER A 279 31.88 18.60 -13.07
N VAL A 280 31.03 18.94 -12.10
CA VAL A 280 30.50 20.30 -11.90
C VAL A 280 31.62 21.29 -11.63
N ALA A 281 32.62 20.92 -10.82
CA ALA A 281 33.77 21.77 -10.53
C ALA A 281 34.62 22.04 -11.77
N ALA A 282 34.85 21.03 -12.62
CA ALA A 282 35.59 21.18 -13.87
C ALA A 282 34.87 22.09 -14.89
N ASP A 283 33.54 22.04 -14.92
CA ASP A 283 32.70 22.87 -15.79
C ASP A 283 32.48 24.30 -15.25
N HIS A 284 32.84 24.56 -13.98
CA HIS A 284 32.61 25.85 -13.33
C HIS A 284 33.61 26.91 -13.84
N HIS A 285 33.08 28.04 -14.34
CA HIS A 285 33.89 29.08 -14.99
C HIS A 285 34.66 29.97 -14.00
N LYS A 286 34.52 29.72 -12.69
CA LYS A 286 35.19 30.43 -11.61
C LYS A 286 35.83 29.40 -10.68
N THR A 287 37.10 29.55 -10.34
CA THR A 287 37.73 28.79 -9.27
C THR A 287 37.30 29.35 -7.91
N PRO A 288 37.08 28.51 -6.89
CA PRO A 288 36.82 28.97 -5.52
C PRO A 288 37.94 29.84 -4.97
#